data_AF-A0A960Q467-F1
#
_entry.id   AF-A0A960Q467-F1
#
_cell.length_a   1.000
_cell.length_b   1.000
_cell.length_c   1.000
_cell.angle_alpha   90.00
_cell.angle_beta   90.00
_cell.angle_gamma   90.00
#
_symmetry.space_group_name_H-M   'P 1'
#
loop_
_entity.id
_entity.type
_entity.pdbx_description
1 polymer ?
#
loop_
_entity_poly.entity_id
_entity_poly.type
_entity_poly.pdbx_seq_one_letter_code
_entity_poly.pdbx_strand_id
1 'polypeptide(L)'
;MQDRLVLFGPNNLASCANDLVWNPALGLTSSTLFDATYDGSRYLVVGSNRKIFSSNDGVMWDEEVLPTENLFTGVYADSDRLLVIGQQATVLYRYSLNAEWALWPQQNMLYLAEKTSCP
;
A
#
# COMPACT_ATOMS: atom_id res chain seq x y z
N MET A 1 -14.06 -12.30 16.40
CA MET A 1 -13.10 -11.75 15.43
C MET A 1 -12.37 -12.92 14.81
N GLN A 2 -12.28 -12.94 13.49
CA GLN A 2 -11.71 -14.07 12.76
C GLN A 2 -10.28 -13.66 12.40
N ASP A 3 -9.30 -14.27 13.06
CA ASP A 3 -7.88 -13.96 12.83
C ASP A 3 -7.50 -14.48 11.44
N ARG A 4 -7.04 -13.56 10.58
CA ARG A 4 -6.71 -13.83 9.20
C ARG A 4 -5.28 -13.41 8.91
N LEU A 5 -4.47 -14.35 8.46
CA LEU A 5 -3.11 -14.09 8.01
C LEU A 5 -3.10 -13.94 6.50
N VAL A 6 -2.39 -12.93 6.00
CA VAL A 6 -2.10 -12.76 4.57
C VAL A 6 -0.58 -12.76 4.41
N LEU A 7 -0.06 -13.68 3.60
CA LEU A 7 1.36 -13.80 3.30
C LEU A 7 1.63 -13.32 1.88
N PHE A 8 2.69 -12.53 1.75
CA PHE A 8 3.18 -11.92 0.53
C PHE A 8 4.55 -12.50 0.19
N GLY A 9 4.74 -13.01 -1.03
CA GLY A 9 6.00 -13.63 -1.43
C GLY A 9 6.31 -13.52 -2.92
N PRO A 10 7.55 -13.86 -3.33
CA PRO A 10 7.95 -13.85 -4.72
C PRO A 10 7.10 -14.88 -5.48
N ASN A 11 6.18 -14.36 -6.31
CA ASN A 11 5.29 -15.07 -7.23
C ASN A 11 3.95 -15.56 -6.70
N ASN A 12 3.53 -15.31 -5.44
CA ASN A 12 2.15 -15.60 -5.00
C ASN A 12 1.75 -14.91 -3.69
N LEU A 13 0.44 -14.72 -3.53
CA LEU A 13 -0.22 -14.42 -2.26
C LEU A 13 -1.00 -15.60 -1.76
N ALA A 14 -1.03 -15.71 -0.45
CA ALA A 14 -1.82 -16.70 0.23
C ALA A 14 -2.50 -16.02 1.42
N SER A 15 -3.81 -16.20 1.57
CA SER A 15 -4.54 -15.76 2.76
C SER A 15 -5.18 -16.95 3.46
N CYS A 16 -5.11 -16.99 4.79
CA CYS A 16 -5.78 -18.02 5.59
C CYS A 16 -7.06 -17.46 6.21
N ALA A 17 -8.19 -18.08 5.92
CA ALA A 17 -9.40 -17.93 6.72
C ALA A 17 -9.58 -19.23 7.50
N ASN A 18 -9.41 -19.16 8.82
CA ASN A 18 -9.71 -20.14 9.85
C ASN A 18 -9.27 -21.62 9.76
N ASP A 19 -8.72 -22.13 8.66
CA ASP A 19 -8.41 -23.57 8.54
C ASP A 19 -7.06 -23.87 7.84
N LEU A 20 -6.08 -22.95 7.89
CA LEU A 20 -4.75 -23.07 7.24
C LEU A 20 -4.79 -23.34 5.72
N VAL A 21 -5.96 -23.19 5.08
CA VAL A 21 -6.12 -23.31 3.63
C VAL A 21 -5.67 -22.01 2.98
N TRP A 22 -4.66 -22.12 2.13
CA TRP A 22 -4.12 -21.02 1.35
C TRP A 22 -4.88 -20.90 0.03
N ASN A 23 -5.63 -19.82 -0.14
CA ASN A 23 -6.27 -19.49 -1.40
C ASN A 23 -5.42 -18.48 -2.20
N PRO A 24 -5.34 -18.62 -3.53
CA PRO A 24 -4.65 -17.65 -4.37
C PRO A 24 -5.36 -16.29 -4.32
N ALA A 25 -4.60 -15.20 -4.31
CA ALA A 25 -5.16 -13.88 -4.51
C ALA A 25 -5.57 -13.68 -5.96
N LEU A 26 -6.84 -13.33 -6.17
CA LEU A 26 -7.42 -13.00 -7.46
C LEU A 26 -7.23 -11.51 -7.74
N GLY A 27 -7.05 -11.15 -9.01
CA GLY A 27 -6.86 -9.76 -9.45
C GLY A 27 -5.41 -9.27 -9.41
N LEU A 28 -4.51 -9.96 -8.69
CA LEU A 28 -3.08 -9.69 -8.77
C LEU A 28 -2.47 -10.28 -10.04
N THR A 29 -1.62 -9.50 -10.69
CA THR A 29 -0.81 -9.97 -11.82
C THR A 29 0.42 -10.71 -11.29
N SER A 30 0.88 -11.75 -12.01
CA SER A 30 2.10 -12.50 -11.67
C SER A 30 3.32 -11.58 -11.65
N SER A 31 3.65 -11.08 -10.47
CA SER A 31 4.70 -10.09 -10.25
C SER A 31 5.34 -10.34 -8.89
N THR A 32 6.59 -9.91 -8.73
CA THR A 32 7.25 -10.00 -7.43
C THR A 32 6.69 -8.89 -6.55
N LEU A 33 6.14 -9.25 -5.40
CA LEU A 33 5.71 -8.29 -4.40
C LEU A 33 6.90 -7.91 -3.53
N PHE A 34 7.00 -6.63 -3.22
CA PHE A 34 8.11 -6.09 -2.44
C PHE A 34 7.71 -5.81 -1.00
N ASP A 35 6.49 -5.29 -0.79
CA ASP A 35 6.03 -4.90 0.54
C ASP A 35 4.50 -4.90 0.61
N ALA A 36 3.98 -5.01 1.83
CA ALA A 36 2.55 -5.06 2.12
C ALA A 36 2.22 -4.45 3.49
N THR A 37 1.02 -3.87 3.61
CA THR A 37 0.52 -3.34 4.88
C THR A 37 -0.98 -3.57 5.06
N TYR A 38 -1.46 -3.36 6.28
CA TYR A 38 -2.88 -3.38 6.64
C TYR A 38 -3.18 -2.18 7.55
N ASP A 39 -4.19 -1.38 7.20
CA ASP A 39 -4.54 -0.15 7.93
C ASP A 39 -5.63 -0.34 9.00
N GLY A 40 -6.00 -1.59 9.31
CA GLY A 40 -7.14 -1.91 10.18
C GLY A 40 -8.45 -2.13 9.43
N SER A 41 -8.48 -1.85 8.13
CA SER A 41 -9.67 -2.06 7.27
C SER A 41 -9.34 -2.69 5.91
N ARG A 42 -8.18 -2.36 5.33
CA ARG A 42 -7.78 -2.74 3.97
C ARG A 42 -6.32 -3.15 3.92
N TYR A 43 -6.02 -4.16 3.10
CA TYR A 43 -4.68 -4.59 2.73
C TYR A 43 -4.17 -3.80 1.52
N LEU A 44 -2.88 -3.51 1.50
CA LEU A 44 -2.19 -2.85 0.39
C LEU A 44 -0.90 -3.58 0.05
N VAL A 45 -0.58 -3.64 -1.25
CA VAL A 45 0.67 -4.21 -1.75
C VAL A 45 1.31 -3.36 -2.82
N VAL A 46 2.64 -3.44 -2.88
CA VAL A 46 3.47 -2.90 -3.96
C VAL A 46 4.38 -3.98 -4.53
N GLY A 47 4.76 -3.84 -5.80
CA GLY A 47 5.60 -4.84 -6.46
C GLY A 47 6.24 -4.41 -7.77
N SER A 48 6.86 -5.39 -8.42
CA SER A 48 7.67 -5.24 -9.64
C SER A 48 6.88 -4.75 -10.86
N ASN A 49 5.55 -4.77 -10.79
CA ASN A 49 4.64 -4.30 -11.82
C ASN A 49 4.38 -2.79 -11.77
N ARG A 50 5.02 -2.04 -10.86
CA ARG A 50 4.88 -0.58 -10.72
C ARG A 50 3.45 -0.13 -10.39
N LYS A 51 2.68 -1.02 -9.77
CA LYS A 51 1.29 -0.81 -9.38
C LYS A 51 1.16 -0.92 -7.87
N ILE A 52 0.08 -0.34 -7.35
CA ILE A 52 -0.41 -0.59 -6.00
C ILE A 52 -1.71 -1.36 -6.16
N PHE A 53 -1.90 -2.41 -5.37
CA PHE A 53 -3.18 -3.10 -5.28
C PHE A 53 -3.72 -3.03 -3.87
N SER A 54 -5.04 -3.05 -3.74
CA SER A 54 -5.70 -3.04 -2.46
C SER A 54 -6.81 -4.08 -2.37
N SER A 55 -7.12 -4.49 -1.14
CA SER A 55 -8.13 -5.49 -0.88
C SER A 55 -8.74 -5.31 0.49
N ASN A 56 -10.06 -5.35 0.62
CA ASN A 56 -10.72 -5.36 1.93
C ASN A 56 -10.72 -6.76 2.55
N ASP A 57 -10.61 -7.79 1.72
CA ASP A 57 -10.79 -9.17 2.12
C ASP A 57 -9.56 -10.02 1.88
N GLY A 58 -8.40 -9.51 1.46
CA GLY A 58 -7.18 -10.28 1.18
C GLY A 58 -7.30 -11.41 0.14
N VAL A 59 -8.45 -11.58 -0.53
CA VAL A 59 -8.67 -12.56 -1.61
C VAL A 59 -8.77 -11.85 -2.95
N MET A 60 -9.63 -10.84 -3.04
CA MET A 60 -9.90 -10.07 -4.24
C MET A 60 -9.13 -8.76 -4.17
N TRP A 61 -8.30 -8.52 -5.18
CA TRP A 61 -7.43 -7.36 -5.22
C TRP A 61 -7.77 -6.48 -6.41
N ASP A 62 -7.92 -5.19 -6.14
CA ASP A 62 -8.17 -4.16 -7.13
C ASP A 62 -6.91 -3.31 -7.35
N GLU A 63 -6.64 -2.97 -8.61
CA GLU A 63 -5.55 -2.05 -8.95
C GLU A 63 -5.95 -0.62 -8.61
N GLU A 64 -5.05 0.09 -7.93
CA GLU A 64 -5.24 1.50 -7.56
C GLU A 64 -4.87 2.43 -8.71
N VAL A 65 -5.59 3.55 -8.84
CA VAL A 65 -5.27 4.60 -9.82
C VAL A 65 -4.17 5.50 -9.27
N LEU A 66 -3.07 5.64 -10.00
CA LEU A 66 -1.86 6.33 -9.54
C LEU A 66 -1.52 7.55 -10.41
N PRO A 67 -0.92 8.61 -9.81
CA PRO A 67 -0.51 9.80 -10.56
C PRO A 67 0.84 9.62 -11.29
N THR A 68 1.49 8.45 -11.17
CA THR A 68 2.80 8.15 -11.78
C THR A 68 2.96 6.64 -11.97
N GLU A 69 3.85 6.26 -12.89
CA GLU A 69 4.21 4.87 -13.21
C GLU A 69 5.57 4.45 -12.62
N ASN A 70 6.00 5.12 -11.54
CA ASN A 70 7.26 4.81 -10.87
C ASN A 70 7.19 3.46 -10.14
N LEU A 71 8.36 2.82 -9.99
CA LEU A 71 8.45 1.59 -9.20
C LEU A 71 8.32 1.92 -7.71
N PHE A 72 7.34 1.32 -7.04
CA PHE A 72 7.15 1.42 -5.60
C PHE A 72 7.77 0.22 -4.90
N THR A 73 8.42 0.45 -3.77
CA THR A 73 9.22 -0.57 -3.07
C THR A 73 8.87 -0.71 -1.60
N GLY A 74 8.15 0.24 -1.03
CA GLY A 74 7.74 0.20 0.37
C GLY A 74 6.38 0.83 0.58
N VAL A 75 5.62 0.30 1.53
CA VAL A 75 4.30 0.80 1.90
C VAL A 75 4.17 0.87 3.42
N TYR A 76 3.53 1.93 3.90
CA TYR A 76 3.26 2.14 5.32
C TYR A 76 1.82 2.60 5.51
N ALA A 77 1.19 2.11 6.58
CA ALA A 77 -0.14 2.51 6.98
C ALA A 77 -0.20 2.79 8.48
N ASP A 78 -0.96 3.81 8.85
CA ASP A 78 -1.49 4.00 10.21
C ASP A 78 -3.01 4.25 10.15
N SER A 79 -3.61 4.67 11.27
CA SER A 79 -5.06 4.87 11.36
C SER A 79 -5.64 5.86 10.34
N ASP A 80 -4.83 6.81 9.86
CA ASP A 80 -5.32 7.94 9.07
C ASP A 80 -4.46 8.22 7.82
N ARG A 81 -3.41 7.44 7.58
CA ARG A 81 -2.42 7.73 6.53
C ARG A 81 -1.94 6.48 5.86
N LEU A 82 -1.81 6.60 4.54
CA LEU A 82 -1.18 5.62 3.68
C LEU A 82 -0.04 6.30 2.96
N LEU A 83 1.15 5.72 3.05
CA LEU A 83 2.36 6.20 2.41
C LEU A 83 2.93 5.09 1.53
N VAL A 84 3.36 5.46 0.33
CA VAL A 84 4.09 4.58 -0.56
C VAL A 84 5.35 5.29 -1.02
N ILE A 85 6.48 4.59 -0.97
CA ILE A 85 7.78 5.09 -1.40
C ILE A 85 8.30 4.29 -2.58
N GLY A 86 9.09 4.94 -3.42
CA GLY A 86 9.61 4.31 -4.63
C GLY A 86 10.82 4.99 -5.23
N GLN A 87 11.14 4.58 -6.47
CA GLN A 87 12.24 5.13 -7.25
C GLN A 87 12.14 6.64 -7.42
N GLN A 88 13.27 7.27 -7.71
CA GLN A 88 13.37 8.72 -7.96
C GLN A 88 12.89 9.58 -6.77
N ALA A 89 13.06 9.08 -5.55
CA ALA A 89 12.56 9.73 -4.33
C ALA A 89 11.04 10.00 -4.37
N THR A 90 10.28 9.16 -5.07
CA THR A 90 8.82 9.29 -5.14
C THR A 90 8.21 8.92 -3.81
N VAL A 91 7.38 9.81 -3.29
CA VAL A 91 6.50 9.55 -2.15
C VAL A 91 5.08 9.80 -2.61
N LEU A 92 4.22 8.79 -2.52
CA LEU A 92 2.77 8.93 -2.63
C LEU A 92 2.15 8.90 -1.24
N TYR A 93 1.10 9.69 -1.06
CA TYR A 93 0.34 9.69 0.17
C TYR A 93 -1.17 9.80 -0.09
N ARG A 94 -1.98 9.30 0.85
CA ARG A 94 -3.41 9.58 0.96
C ARG A 94 -3.88 9.51 2.42
N TYR A 95 -4.88 10.31 2.77
CA TYR A 95 -5.41 10.47 4.14
C TYR A 95 -6.68 9.66 4.41
N SER A 96 -7.28 9.03 3.40
CA SER A 96 -8.48 8.21 3.59
C SER A 96 -8.61 7.18 2.48
N LEU A 97 -9.38 6.12 2.75
CA LEU A 97 -9.62 4.97 1.86
C LEU A 97 -10.17 5.32 0.48
N ASN A 98 -10.81 6.48 0.36
CA ASN A 98 -11.47 6.97 -0.85
C ASN A 98 -10.77 8.21 -1.43
N ALA A 99 -9.68 8.67 -0.81
CA ALA A 99 -8.88 9.74 -1.36
C ALA A 99 -7.99 9.19 -2.49
N GLU A 100 -7.87 9.99 -3.55
CA GLU A 100 -6.91 9.73 -4.61
C GLU A 100 -5.47 9.84 -4.09
N TRP A 101 -4.56 9.08 -4.70
CA TRP A 101 -3.13 9.17 -4.40
C TRP A 101 -2.56 10.51 -4.87
N ALA A 102 -1.78 11.17 -4.00
CA ALA A 102 -1.08 12.41 -4.33
C ALA A 102 0.43 12.26 -4.16
N LEU A 103 1.20 12.99 -4.99
CA LEU A 103 2.66 13.09 -4.86
C LEU A 103 3.06 14.03 -3.72
N TRP A 104 4.06 13.63 -2.94
CA TRP A 104 4.71 14.45 -1.94
C TRP A 104 6.12 14.89 -2.38
N PRO A 105 6.54 16.14 -2.08
CA PRO A 105 5.70 17.23 -1.59
C PRO A 105 4.78 17.73 -2.70
N GLN A 106 3.54 18.11 -2.36
CA GLN A 106 2.73 18.87 -3.30
C GLN A 106 3.50 20.14 -3.64
N GLN A 107 3.62 20.47 -4.92
CA GLN A 107 4.39 21.61 -5.44
C GLN A 107 3.95 22.97 -4.84
N ASN A 108 2.83 23.00 -4.11
CA ASN A 108 2.27 24.17 -3.41
C ASN A 108 2.20 24.06 -1.87
N MET A 109 2.85 23.07 -1.24
CA MET A 109 3.07 23.09 0.21
C MET A 109 4.19 24.08 0.51
N LEU A 110 3.83 25.35 0.70
CA LEU A 110 4.61 26.25 1.55
C LEU A 110 4.71 25.55 2.91
N TYR A 111 5.89 25.00 3.22
CA TYR A 111 6.17 24.42 4.52
C TYR A 111 5.80 25.46 5.58
N LEU A 112 4.70 25.24 6.32
CA LEU A 112 4.59 25.73 7.67
C LEU A 112 5.65 24.96 8.47
N ALA A 113 6.90 25.37 8.32
CA ALA A 113 7.92 25.05 9.28
C ALA A 113 7.50 25.79 10.55
N GLU A 114 6.72 25.12 11.41
CA GLU A 114 6.74 25.46 12.82
C GLU A 114 8.18 25.21 13.28
N LYS A 115 8.95 26.29 13.23
CA LYS A 115 10.25 26.41 13.85
C LYS A 115 10.00 26.28 15.35
N THR A 116 9.81 25.07 15.82
CA THR A 116 9.98 24.76 17.24
C THR A 116 11.48 24.90 17.48
N SER A 117 11.89 26.07 17.98
CA SER A 117 13.21 26.22 18.55
C SER A 117 13.36 25.15 19.63
N CYS A 118 14.36 24.29 19.49
CA CYS A 118 14.84 23.49 20.61
C CYS A 118 15.26 24.43 21.76
N PRO A 119 15.08 23.99 23.02
CA PRO A 119 15.56 24.72 24.19
C PRO A 119 17.09 24.86 24.20
#